data_AF-A0A0M8PG79-F1
#
_entry.id   AF-A0A0M8PG79-F1
#
_cell.length_a   1.000
_cell.length_b   1.000
_cell.length_c   1.000
_cell.angle_alpha   90.00
_cell.angle_beta   90.00
_cell.angle_gamma   90.00
#
_symmetry.space_group_name_H-M   'P 1'
#
loop_
_entity.id
_entity.type
_entity.pdbx_description
1 polymer ?
#
loop_
_entity_poly.entity_id
_entity_poly.type
_entity_poly.pdbx_seq_one_letter_code
_entity_poly.pdbx_strand_id
1 'polypeptide(L)'
;MRRLGVPMLTLVVAGCAGAPFPVAVPEPVAADRAGAVEYYTRIGHDATAALSREFPEMQFRQSSRGTTGYCELPDGSAGTTVFLPTQLSDRPVPAGQLERAARVFEESLAGSGFHGSRSIPVGTGLEIRMFAADGSVISFGSYVAATVGLTVGCYPEPP
;
A
#
# COMPACT_ATOMS: atom_id res chain seq x y z
N MET A 1 33.49 -46.07 -33.14
CA MET A 1 32.20 -45.39 -33.43
C MET A 1 32.04 -44.23 -32.46
N ARG A 2 32.36 -43.00 -32.90
CA ARG A 2 32.20 -41.77 -32.10
C ARG A 2 30.78 -41.24 -32.33
N ARG A 3 29.93 -41.25 -31.31
CA ARG A 3 28.63 -40.54 -31.34
C ARG A 3 28.81 -39.19 -30.66
N LEU A 4 28.71 -38.12 -31.45
CA LEU A 4 28.63 -36.74 -31.00
C LEU A 4 27.30 -36.54 -30.26
N GLY A 5 27.36 -36.19 -28.98
CA GLY A 5 26.20 -35.75 -28.21
C GLY A 5 25.87 -34.31 -28.57
N VAL A 6 24.69 -34.09 -29.14
CA VAL A 6 24.13 -32.76 -29.40
C VAL A 6 23.66 -32.18 -28.04
N PRO A 7 24.15 -31.02 -27.60
CA PRO A 7 23.59 -30.39 -26.41
C PRO A 7 22.24 -29.78 -26.80
N MET A 8 21.18 -30.36 -26.27
CA MET A 8 19.81 -29.88 -26.40
C MET A 8 19.71 -28.57 -25.61
N LEU A 9 19.69 -27.44 -26.32
CA LEU A 9 19.44 -26.12 -25.74
C LEU A 9 17.99 -26.09 -25.24
N THR A 10 17.80 -26.26 -23.93
CA THR A 10 16.52 -26.01 -23.27
C THR A 10 16.25 -24.50 -23.27
N LEU A 11 15.35 -24.06 -24.14
CA LEU A 11 14.73 -22.74 -24.08
C LEU A 11 13.97 -22.63 -22.74
N VAL A 12 14.50 -21.84 -21.82
CA VAL A 12 13.76 -21.43 -20.63
C VAL A 12 12.75 -20.39 -21.09
N VAL A 13 11.48 -20.79 -21.14
CA VAL A 13 10.36 -19.85 -21.27
C VAL A 13 10.37 -19.00 -20.00
N ALA A 14 10.85 -17.77 -20.11
CA ALA A 14 10.70 -16.77 -19.06
C ALA A 14 9.19 -16.56 -18.89
N GLY A 15 8.62 -17.20 -17.87
CA GLY A 15 7.24 -16.96 -17.47
C GLY A 15 7.09 -15.47 -17.19
N CYS A 16 6.09 -14.85 -17.83
CA CYS A 16 5.53 -13.60 -17.34
C CYS A 16 5.00 -13.87 -15.95
N ALA A 17 5.84 -13.71 -14.93
CA ALA A 17 5.41 -13.56 -13.56
C ALA A 17 4.65 -12.23 -13.55
N GLY A 18 3.33 -12.30 -13.81
CA GLY A 18 2.41 -11.25 -13.39
C GLY A 18 2.77 -10.93 -11.95
N ALA A 19 2.92 -9.62 -11.67
CA ALA A 19 3.19 -9.15 -10.32
C ALA A 19 2.29 -9.93 -9.35
N PRO A 20 2.82 -10.43 -8.22
CA PRO A 20 2.02 -11.21 -7.30
C PRO A 20 0.76 -10.42 -6.98
N PHE A 21 -0.39 -10.95 -7.40
CA PHE A 21 -1.67 -10.51 -6.87
C PHE A 21 -1.56 -10.72 -5.35
N PRO A 22 -1.91 -9.72 -4.53
CA PRO A 22 -1.81 -9.87 -3.09
C PRO A 22 -2.72 -11.02 -2.65
N VAL A 23 -2.13 -12.16 -2.31
CA VAL A 23 -2.80 -13.24 -1.59
C VAL A 23 -2.97 -12.75 -0.16
N ALA A 24 -4.21 -12.59 0.29
CA ALA A 24 -4.55 -12.08 1.62
C ALA A 24 -4.07 -13.04 2.73
N VAL A 25 -3.45 -12.48 3.78
CA VAL A 25 -2.83 -13.17 4.94
C VAL A 25 -3.90 -13.35 6.05
N PRO A 26 -3.78 -14.34 6.97
CA PRO A 26 -4.94 -15.05 7.54
C PRO A 26 -5.73 -14.40 8.67
N GLU A 27 -5.39 -13.20 9.15
CA GLU A 27 -6.10 -12.61 10.29
C GLU A 27 -6.61 -11.21 9.94
N PRO A 28 -7.92 -11.06 9.69
CA PRO A 28 -8.50 -9.76 9.38
C PRO A 28 -8.45 -8.86 10.63
N VAL A 29 -8.16 -7.58 10.43
CA VAL A 29 -8.11 -6.61 11.54
C VAL A 29 -9.49 -6.34 12.15
N ALA A 30 -10.55 -6.68 11.42
CA ALA A 30 -11.94 -6.55 11.84
C ALA A 30 -12.77 -7.74 11.36
N ALA A 31 -13.93 -7.96 12.00
CA ALA A 31 -14.85 -9.02 11.61
C ALA A 31 -15.53 -8.78 10.24
N ASP A 32 -15.59 -7.52 9.80
CA ASP A 32 -16.23 -7.12 8.54
C ASP A 32 -15.54 -5.90 7.89
N ARG A 33 -15.99 -5.60 6.66
CA ARG A 33 -15.50 -4.48 5.85
C ARG A 33 -15.69 -3.13 6.55
N ALA A 34 -16.80 -2.93 7.27
CA ALA A 34 -17.12 -1.64 7.88
C ALA A 34 -16.17 -1.34 9.04
N GLY A 35 -15.92 -2.32 9.91
CA GLY A 35 -14.94 -2.21 10.99
C GLY A 35 -13.52 -2.01 10.46
N ALA A 36 -13.14 -2.69 9.37
CA ALA A 36 -11.84 -2.49 8.75
C ALA A 36 -11.69 -1.07 8.19
N VAL A 37 -12.72 -0.55 7.50
CA VAL A 37 -12.74 0.83 7.02
C VAL A 37 -12.61 1.82 8.18
N GLU A 38 -13.37 1.66 9.26
CA GLU A 38 -13.28 2.55 10.43
C GLU A 38 -11.86 2.53 11.04
N TYR A 39 -11.31 1.34 11.24
CA TYR A 39 -9.98 1.17 11.78
C TYR A 39 -8.93 1.87 10.91
N TYR A 40 -8.91 1.60 9.62
CA TYR A 40 -7.91 2.15 8.72
C TYR A 40 -8.11 3.63 8.40
N THR A 41 -9.34 4.14 8.43
CA THR A 41 -9.60 5.59 8.35
C THR A 41 -8.91 6.32 9.51
N ARG A 42 -9.00 5.79 10.73
CA ARG A 42 -8.27 6.34 11.89
C ARG A 42 -6.76 6.29 11.69
N ILE A 43 -6.21 5.16 11.23
CA ILE A 43 -4.77 5.05 10.93
C ILE A 43 -4.32 6.08 9.89
N GLY A 44 -5.09 6.30 8.83
CA GLY A 44 -4.80 7.33 7.83
C GLY A 44 -4.83 8.75 8.42
N HIS A 45 -5.75 9.04 9.34
CA HIS A 45 -5.77 10.31 10.07
C HIS A 45 -4.57 10.48 10.99
N ASP A 46 -4.18 9.44 11.72
CA ASP A 46 -3.02 9.49 12.62
C ASP A 46 -1.71 9.71 11.85
N ALA A 47 -1.54 9.04 10.71
CA ALA A 47 -0.39 9.21 9.83
C ALA A 47 -0.28 10.64 9.26
N THR A 48 -1.39 11.18 8.75
CA THR A 48 -1.41 12.55 8.23
C THR A 48 -1.20 13.58 9.34
N ALA A 49 -1.77 13.37 10.53
CA ALA A 49 -1.53 14.22 11.70
C ALA A 49 -0.06 14.17 12.16
N ALA A 50 0.58 13.00 12.17
CA ALA A 50 1.98 12.86 12.50
C ALA A 50 2.87 13.64 11.52
N LEU A 51 2.62 13.50 10.22
CA LEU A 51 3.32 14.25 9.18
C LEU A 51 3.10 15.76 9.32
N SER A 52 1.87 16.22 9.54
CA SER A 52 1.58 17.65 9.73
C SER A 52 2.16 18.24 11.02
N ARG A 53 2.34 17.44 12.08
CA ARG A 53 3.03 17.89 13.30
C ARG A 53 4.52 18.08 13.05
N GLU A 54 5.13 17.16 12.30
CA GLU A 54 6.55 17.21 11.99
C GLU A 54 6.89 18.28 10.94
N PHE A 55 6.01 18.45 9.95
CA PHE A 55 6.15 19.39 8.84
C PHE A 55 4.89 20.28 8.80
N PRO A 56 4.85 21.39 9.56
CA PRO A 56 3.65 22.23 9.72
C PRO A 56 3.07 22.80 8.42
N GLU A 57 3.88 22.97 7.38
CA GLU A 57 3.47 23.39 6.05
C GLU A 57 2.68 22.30 5.28
N MET A 58 2.83 21.03 5.67
CA MET A 58 2.13 19.90 5.05
C MET A 58 0.77 19.67 5.71
N GLN A 59 -0.22 20.46 5.31
CA GLN A 59 -1.60 20.31 5.79
C GLN A 59 -2.41 19.44 4.83
N PHE A 60 -2.83 18.26 5.29
CA PHE A 60 -3.54 17.30 4.47
C PHE A 60 -5.05 17.57 4.42
N ARG A 61 -5.63 17.42 3.24
CA ARG A 61 -7.07 17.49 2.98
C ARG A 61 -7.47 16.38 2.03
N GLN A 62 -8.72 15.96 2.10
CA GLN A 62 -9.25 14.99 1.16
C GLN A 62 -9.24 15.55 -0.27
N SER A 63 -8.61 14.83 -1.21
CA SER A 63 -8.53 15.21 -2.63
C SER A 63 -9.38 14.33 -3.56
N SER A 64 -9.72 13.12 -3.12
CA SER A 64 -10.54 12.16 -3.87
C SER A 64 -11.70 11.65 -3.02
N ARG A 65 -12.72 11.09 -3.66
CA ARG A 65 -13.74 10.30 -2.96
C ARG A 65 -13.25 8.87 -2.78
N GLY A 66 -13.68 8.22 -1.71
CA GLY A 66 -13.48 6.79 -1.57
C GLY A 66 -14.26 6.02 -2.64
N THR A 67 -13.77 4.84 -3.01
CA THR A 67 -14.42 3.94 -3.96
C THR A 67 -14.20 2.49 -3.54
N THR A 68 -14.86 1.56 -4.22
CA THR A 68 -14.75 0.13 -3.96
C THR A 68 -14.35 -0.62 -5.23
N GLY A 69 -13.73 -1.77 -5.07
CA GLY A 69 -13.41 -2.68 -6.16
C GLY A 69 -13.78 -4.11 -5.81
N TYR A 70 -14.09 -4.90 -6.83
CA TYR A 70 -14.20 -6.35 -6.70
C TYR A 70 -12.83 -6.96 -6.36
N CYS A 71 -12.83 -7.98 -5.51
CA CYS A 71 -11.69 -8.84 -5.27
C CYS A 71 -12.16 -10.28 -5.03
N GLU A 72 -11.24 -11.23 -5.14
CA GLU A 72 -11.48 -12.64 -4.85
C GLU A 72 -10.76 -13.02 -3.55
N LEU A 73 -11.48 -13.69 -2.66
CA LEU A 73 -10.94 -14.24 -1.42
C LEU A 73 -10.13 -15.52 -1.69
N PRO A 74 -9.28 -15.99 -0.76
CA PRO A 74 -8.46 -17.18 -0.97
C PRO A 74 -9.25 -18.47 -1.27
N ASP A 75 -10.52 -18.54 -0.88
CA ASP A 75 -11.42 -19.66 -1.15
C ASP A 75 -12.17 -19.55 -2.49
N GLY A 76 -11.87 -18.51 -3.29
CA GLY A 76 -12.51 -18.23 -4.57
C GLY A 76 -13.85 -17.48 -4.46
N SER A 77 -14.30 -17.14 -3.24
CA SER A 77 -15.53 -16.36 -3.05
C SER A 77 -15.32 -14.88 -3.36
N ALA A 78 -16.42 -14.20 -3.69
CA ALA A 78 -16.42 -12.78 -4.00
C ALA A 78 -16.21 -11.93 -2.74
N GLY A 79 -15.42 -10.87 -2.88
CA GLY A 79 -15.23 -9.85 -1.86
C GLY A 79 -15.17 -8.44 -2.43
N THR A 80 -15.12 -7.48 -1.53
CA THR A 80 -14.91 -6.07 -1.85
C THR A 80 -13.65 -5.54 -1.17
N THR A 81 -12.79 -4.88 -1.94
CA THR A 81 -11.74 -4.00 -1.44
C THR A 81 -12.23 -2.55 -1.44
N VAL A 82 -11.74 -1.74 -0.49
CA VAL A 82 -12.12 -0.33 -0.36
C VAL A 82 -10.91 0.56 -0.55
N PHE A 83 -10.99 1.48 -1.50
CA PHE A 83 -10.03 2.55 -1.68
C PHE A 83 -10.50 3.75 -0.86
N LEU A 84 -9.83 4.05 0.25
CA LEU A 84 -10.18 5.19 1.08
C LEU A 84 -9.87 6.51 0.37
N PRO A 85 -10.54 7.62 0.74
CA PRO A 85 -10.23 8.93 0.22
C PRO A 85 -8.74 9.28 0.39
N THR A 86 -8.09 9.66 -0.71
CA THR A 86 -6.71 10.13 -0.69
C THR A 86 -6.62 11.46 0.05
N GLN A 87 -5.63 11.57 0.92
CA GLN A 87 -5.30 12.81 1.60
C GLN A 87 -4.13 13.48 0.87
N LEU A 88 -4.25 14.77 0.60
CA LEU A 88 -3.30 15.57 -0.17
C LEU A 88 -2.88 16.80 0.62
N SER A 89 -1.58 17.08 0.63
CA SER A 89 -1.02 18.39 0.92
C SER A 89 -0.43 18.97 -0.36
N ASP A 90 -0.81 20.21 -0.69
CA ASP A 90 -0.25 20.96 -1.83
C ASP A 90 1.24 21.33 -1.62
N ARG A 91 1.77 21.09 -0.41
CA ARG A 91 3.18 21.22 -0.10
C ARG A 91 3.83 19.83 -0.08
N PRO A 92 4.88 19.59 -0.87
CA PRO A 92 5.66 18.35 -0.75
C PRO A 92 6.55 18.41 0.50
N VAL A 93 7.14 17.26 0.83
CA VAL A 93 8.22 17.18 1.82
C VAL A 93 9.38 18.10 1.38
N PRO A 94 9.93 18.91 2.29
CA PRO A 94 11.08 19.76 1.98
C PRO A 94 12.27 18.97 1.43
N ALA A 95 13.02 19.60 0.52
CA ALA A 95 14.23 19.00 -0.04
C ALA A 95 15.22 18.61 1.07
N GLY A 96 15.79 17.41 0.97
CA GLY A 96 16.70 16.86 1.99
C GLY A 96 16.01 16.30 3.24
N GLN A 97 14.67 16.32 3.33
CA GLN A 97 13.92 15.78 4.47
C GLN A 97 13.15 14.48 4.14
N LEU A 98 13.34 13.90 2.96
CA LEU A 98 12.62 12.69 2.52
C LEU A 98 12.80 11.51 3.49
N GLU A 99 14.02 11.25 3.94
CA GLU A 99 14.31 10.17 4.90
C GLU A 99 13.66 10.43 6.28
N ARG A 100 13.61 11.69 6.70
CA ARG A 100 12.95 12.06 7.96
C ARG A 100 11.43 11.87 7.88
N ALA A 101 10.82 12.30 6.77
CA ALA A 101 9.40 12.10 6.52
C ALA A 101 9.04 10.61 6.38
N ALA A 102 9.90 9.83 5.74
CA ALA A 102 9.79 8.38 5.67
C ALA A 102 9.70 7.75 7.06
N ARG A 103 10.66 8.09 7.93
CA ARG A 103 10.68 7.59 9.30
C ARG A 103 9.45 8.01 10.10
N VAL A 104 9.02 9.27 10.02
CA VAL A 104 7.81 9.75 10.71
C VAL A 104 6.57 8.98 10.27
N PHE A 105 6.45 8.72 8.96
CA PHE A 105 5.36 7.91 8.43
C PHE A 105 5.42 6.47 8.97
N GLU A 106 6.57 5.81 8.89
CA GLU A 106 6.74 4.44 9.41
C GLU A 106 6.50 4.34 10.92
N GLU A 107 7.02 5.28 11.71
CA GLU A 107 6.82 5.34 13.16
C GLU A 107 5.35 5.60 13.53
N SER A 108 4.63 6.42 12.75
CA SER A 108 3.20 6.65 12.97
C SER A 108 2.35 5.40 12.78
N LEU A 109 2.88 4.41 12.05
CA LEU A 109 2.23 3.14 11.77
C LEU A 109 2.71 2.01 12.70
N ALA A 110 3.63 2.29 13.63
CA ALA A 110 4.10 1.30 14.58
C ALA A 110 2.94 0.75 15.41
N GLY A 111 2.81 -0.58 15.47
CA GLY A 111 1.73 -1.27 16.19
C GLY A 111 0.38 -1.30 15.47
N SER A 112 0.26 -0.74 14.27
CA SER A 112 -0.99 -0.76 13.48
C SER A 112 -1.18 -2.01 12.62
N GLY A 113 -0.17 -2.88 12.54
CA GLY A 113 -0.13 -4.07 11.68
C GLY A 113 0.55 -3.85 10.33
N PHE A 114 0.82 -2.60 9.94
CA PHE A 114 1.59 -2.28 8.73
C PHE A 114 3.09 -2.59 8.90
N HIS A 115 3.67 -3.25 7.90
CA HIS A 115 5.06 -3.67 7.87
C HIS A 115 5.61 -3.67 6.42
N GLY A 116 6.91 -3.98 6.27
CA GLY A 116 7.51 -4.19 4.95
C GLY A 116 7.59 -2.93 4.08
N SER A 117 8.17 -1.85 4.63
CA SER A 117 8.39 -0.59 3.89
C SER A 117 9.11 -0.84 2.58
N ARG A 118 8.44 -0.48 1.48
CA ARG A 118 9.03 -0.50 0.13
C ARG A 118 9.09 0.93 -0.38
N SER A 119 10.30 1.47 -0.44
CA SER A 119 10.57 2.73 -1.14
C SER A 119 10.63 2.46 -2.65
N ILE A 120 9.80 3.18 -3.40
CA ILE A 120 9.77 3.16 -4.86
C ILE A 120 10.37 4.48 -5.33
N PRO A 121 11.54 4.47 -6.01
CA PRO A 121 12.10 5.67 -6.59
C PRO A 121 11.13 6.23 -7.63
N VAL A 122 10.59 7.42 -7.36
CA VAL A 122 9.94 8.27 -8.36
C VAL A 122 10.94 9.36 -8.72
N GLY A 123 11.08 9.71 -10.00
CA GLY A 123 12.29 10.36 -10.56
C GLY A 123 12.91 11.54 -9.80
N THR A 124 12.15 12.27 -8.97
CA THR A 124 12.63 13.33 -8.06
C THR A 124 11.84 13.37 -6.73
N GLY A 125 11.37 12.24 -6.22
CA GLY A 125 10.56 12.20 -5.00
C GLY A 125 10.62 10.86 -4.27
N LEU A 126 9.64 10.65 -3.39
CA LEU A 126 9.53 9.50 -2.51
C LEU A 126 8.15 8.87 -2.68
N GLU A 127 8.09 7.54 -2.79
CA GLU A 127 6.87 6.80 -2.51
C GLU A 127 7.22 5.63 -1.59
N ILE A 128 6.55 5.57 -0.44
CA ILE A 128 6.65 4.47 0.52
C ILE A 128 5.34 3.72 0.49
N ARG A 129 5.41 2.40 0.48
CA ARG A 129 4.26 1.52 0.69
C ARG A 129 4.54 0.57 1.84
N MET A 130 3.55 0.39 2.69
CA MET A 130 3.55 -0.60 3.76
C MET A 130 2.29 -1.45 3.65
N PHE A 131 2.41 -2.71 4.09
CA PHE A 131 1.41 -3.74 3.86
C PHE A 131 0.95 -4.29 5.22
N ALA A 132 -0.34 -4.55 5.37
CA ALA A 132 -0.90 -5.27 6.51
C ALA A 132 -1.16 -6.73 6.12
N ALA A 133 -1.34 -7.59 7.13
CA ALA A 133 -1.62 -9.00 6.90
C ALA A 133 -2.92 -9.20 6.09
N ASP A 134 -3.99 -8.48 6.43
CA ASP A 134 -5.27 -8.62 5.72
C ASP A 134 -5.25 -8.15 4.24
N GLY A 135 -4.09 -7.79 3.70
CA GLY A 135 -3.89 -7.32 2.33
C GLY A 135 -4.10 -5.82 2.17
N SER A 136 -4.37 -5.09 3.26
CA SER A 136 -4.45 -3.63 3.22
C SER A 136 -3.10 -3.00 2.93
N VAL A 137 -3.11 -1.85 2.27
CA VAL A 137 -1.90 -1.11 1.86
C VAL A 137 -2.08 0.34 2.23
N ILE A 138 -1.08 0.93 2.88
CA ILE A 138 -0.97 2.37 3.06
C ILE A 138 0.24 2.88 2.30
N SER A 139 0.11 4.04 1.67
CA SER A 139 1.19 4.69 0.95
C SER A 139 1.37 6.14 1.35
N PHE A 140 2.62 6.58 1.34
CA PHE A 140 3.01 7.98 1.47
C PHE A 140 3.86 8.38 0.27
N GLY A 141 3.37 9.33 -0.50
CA GLY A 141 4.06 9.90 -1.66
C GLY A 141 4.46 11.35 -1.40
N SER A 142 5.60 11.78 -1.93
CA SER A 142 6.00 13.18 -1.99
C SER A 142 6.78 13.49 -3.27
N TYR A 143 6.20 14.33 -4.12
CA TYR A 143 6.81 14.81 -5.36
C TYR A 143 6.59 16.33 -5.52
N VAL A 144 5.62 16.76 -6.33
CA VAL A 144 5.15 18.16 -6.40
C VAL A 144 4.16 18.49 -5.27
N ALA A 145 3.57 17.46 -4.69
CA ALA A 145 2.64 17.48 -3.57
C ALA A 145 2.92 16.25 -2.71
N ALA A 146 2.38 16.22 -1.48
CA ALA A 146 2.43 15.06 -0.62
C ALA A 146 1.07 14.37 -0.56
N THR A 147 1.06 13.04 -0.61
CA THR A 147 -0.17 12.23 -0.57
C THR A 147 -0.06 11.11 0.45
N VAL A 148 -1.17 10.84 1.14
CA VAL A 148 -1.37 9.61 1.90
C VAL A 148 -2.58 8.89 1.32
N GLY A 149 -2.37 7.65 0.87
CA GLY A 149 -3.40 6.78 0.32
C GLY A 149 -3.54 5.52 1.15
N LEU A 150 -4.75 4.98 1.26
CA LEU A 150 -4.98 3.71 1.94
C LEU A 150 -6.01 2.88 1.18
N THR A 151 -5.67 1.61 0.94
CA THR A 151 -6.57 0.59 0.42
C THR A 151 -6.79 -0.46 1.50
N VAL A 152 -8.04 -0.71 1.86
CA VAL A 152 -8.44 -1.80 2.76
C VAL A 152 -8.45 -3.10 1.96
N GLY A 153 -7.97 -4.17 2.58
CA GLY A 153 -7.91 -5.53 2.03
C GLY A 153 -9.26 -6.07 1.55
N CYS A 154 -9.24 -7.32 1.07
CA CYS A 154 -10.45 -7.96 0.56
C CYS A 154 -11.31 -8.49 1.71
N TYR A 155 -12.55 -8.02 1.82
CA TYR A 155 -13.52 -8.52 2.80
C TYR A 155 -14.72 -9.16 2.10
N PRO A 156 -15.35 -10.20 2.68
CA PRO A 156 -16.53 -10.85 2.11
C PRO A 156 -17.66 -9.84 1.83
N GLU A 157 -18.41 -10.06 0.76
CA GLU A 157 -19.65 -9.30 0.55
C GLU A 157 -20.71 -9.69 1.58
N PRO A 158 -21.51 -8.73 2.09
CA PRO A 158 -22.69 -9.08 2.87
C PRO A 158 -23.64 -9.94 2.02
N PRO A 159 -24.30 -10.96 2.61
CA PRO A 159 -25.30 -11.76 1.94
C PRO A 159 -26.54 -10.96 1.50
#